data_AF-A0A451ALJ0-F1
#
_entry.id   AF-A0A451ALJ0-F1
#
_cell.length_a   1.000
_cell.length_b   1.000
_cell.length_c   1.000
_cell.angle_alpha   90.00
_cell.angle_beta   90.00
_cell.angle_gamma   90.00
#
_symmetry.space_group_name_H-M   'P 1'
#
loop_
_entity.id
_entity.type
_entity.pdbx_description
1 polymer ?
#
loop_
_entity_poly.entity_id
_entity_poly.type
_entity_poly.pdbx_seq_one_letter_code
_entity_poly.pdbx_strand_id
1 'polypeptide(L)'
;MLFIELVVIGGVYSVTIKPAETFRVAVWKNAVSVVLVHNHPGGAVRPSEEDKDVTDHLIQVGRILNINVVDHLIIAPETFFSFEINGLMEELRKSMKYVPPYEIAERIREAAEEAK
;
A
#
# COMPACT_ATOMS: atom_id res chain seq x y z
N MET A 1 17.13 -10.38 4.62
CA MET A 1 17.66 -10.18 3.26
C MET A 1 16.79 -9.14 2.58
N LEU A 2 17.38 -8.18 1.86
CA LEU A 2 16.65 -7.10 1.19
C LEU A 2 16.72 -7.30 -0.33
N PHE A 3 15.62 -6.99 -1.01
CA PHE A 3 15.50 -7.10 -2.45
C PHE A 3 14.88 -5.81 -3.00
N ILE A 4 15.32 -5.40 -4.19
CA ILE A 4 14.74 -4.29 -4.95
C ILE A 4 14.30 -4.86 -6.28
N GLU A 5 13.04 -4.64 -6.64
CA GLU A 5 12.41 -5.26 -7.79
C GLU A 5 11.57 -4.24 -8.55
N LEU A 6 11.78 -4.17 -9.86
CA LEU A 6 10.94 -3.36 -10.73
C LEU A 6 9.64 -4.10 -10.99
N VAL A 7 8.54 -3.59 -10.45
CA VAL A 7 7.23 -4.22 -10.59
C VAL A 7 6.54 -3.78 -11.88
N VAL A 8 6.47 -2.47 -12.13
CA VAL A 8 5.76 -1.90 -13.28
C VAL A 8 6.54 -0.72 -13.84
N ILE A 9 6.48 -0.54 -15.16
CA ILE A 9 6.90 0.68 -15.86
C ILE A 9 5.64 1.36 -16.40
N GLY A 10 5.42 2.60 -15.98
CA GLY A 10 4.30 3.43 -16.43
C GLY A 10 4.57 4.22 -17.70
N GLY A 11 3.53 4.91 -18.17
CA GLY A 11 3.69 6.02 -19.09
C GLY A 11 4.12 7.30 -18.36
N VAL A 12 4.10 8.43 -19.07
CA VAL A 12 4.54 9.73 -18.52
C VAL A 12 3.64 10.20 -17.36
N TYR A 13 2.34 9.90 -17.42
CA TYR A 13 1.35 10.45 -16.49
C TYR A 13 0.71 9.42 -15.57
N SER A 14 0.73 8.14 -15.95
CA SER A 14 0.03 7.11 -15.19
C SER A 14 0.60 5.72 -15.42
N VAL A 15 0.29 4.85 -14.47
CA VAL A 15 0.60 3.43 -14.51
C VAL A 15 -0.59 2.66 -13.96
N THR A 16 -0.90 1.53 -14.57
CA THR A 16 -1.90 0.60 -14.03
C THR A 16 -1.20 -0.37 -13.09
N ILE A 17 -1.55 -0.33 -11.81
CA ILE A 17 -1.02 -1.26 -10.81
C ILE A 17 -2.05 -2.36 -10.54
N LYS A 18 -1.61 -3.61 -10.63
CA LYS A 18 -2.39 -4.77 -10.18
C LYS A 18 -1.76 -5.35 -8.92
N PRO A 19 -2.54 -5.57 -7.83
CA PRO A 19 -1.98 -6.12 -6.60
C PRO A 19 -1.31 -7.48 -6.78
N ALA A 20 -1.87 -8.38 -7.59
CA ALA A 20 -1.28 -9.68 -7.86
C ALA A 20 0.11 -9.58 -8.52
N GLU A 21 0.31 -8.64 -9.44
CA GLU A 21 1.61 -8.40 -10.07
C GLU A 21 2.60 -7.78 -9.07
N THR A 22 2.10 -6.91 -8.19
CA THR A 22 2.89 -6.23 -7.13
C THR A 22 3.43 -7.20 -6.09
N PHE A 23 2.59 -8.09 -5.57
CA PHE A 23 2.99 -9.03 -4.53
C PHE A 23 3.63 -10.32 -5.06
N ARG A 24 3.59 -10.59 -6.38
CA ARG A 24 4.16 -11.81 -6.98
C ARG A 24 5.59 -12.08 -6.53
N VAL A 25 6.46 -11.06 -6.60
CA VAL A 25 7.88 -11.23 -6.24
C VAL A 25 8.08 -11.29 -4.73
N ALA A 26 7.28 -10.54 -3.96
CA ALA A 26 7.30 -10.60 -2.50
C ALA A 26 6.97 -12.01 -2.00
N VAL A 27 5.90 -12.61 -2.53
CA VAL A 27 5.50 -13.99 -2.21
C VAL A 27 6.58 -14.98 -2.64
N TRP A 28 7.09 -14.87 -3.88
CA TRP A 28 8.11 -15.79 -4.39
C TRP A 28 9.40 -15.78 -3.56
N LYS A 29 9.75 -14.62 -3.00
CA LYS A 29 10.93 -14.44 -2.14
C LYS A 29 10.65 -14.66 -0.65
N ASN A 30 9.44 -15.10 -0.28
CA ASN A 30 9.00 -15.25 1.11
C ASN A 30 9.22 -13.97 1.95
N ALA A 31 8.96 -12.80 1.36
CA ALA A 31 9.08 -11.53 2.05
C ALA A 31 7.99 -11.40 3.11
N VAL A 32 8.37 -10.99 4.32
CA VAL A 32 7.43 -10.70 5.42
C VAL A 32 6.89 -9.27 5.37
N SER A 33 7.52 -8.41 4.58
CA SER A 33 7.21 -6.99 4.49
C SER A 33 7.70 -6.40 3.17
N VAL A 34 7.06 -5.33 2.73
CA VAL A 34 7.42 -4.57 1.52
C VAL A 34 7.39 -3.07 1.80
N VAL A 35 8.21 -2.33 1.05
CA VAL A 35 8.11 -0.88 0.91
C VAL A 35 7.77 -0.61 -0.56
N LEU A 36 6.70 0.14 -0.79
CA LEU A 36 6.31 0.57 -2.13
C LEU A 36 7.12 1.79 -2.51
N VAL A 37 7.60 1.86 -3.74
CA VAL A 37 8.36 3.03 -4.23
C VAL A 37 7.92 3.33 -5.65
N HIS A 38 7.58 4.59 -5.92
CA HIS A 38 7.45 5.09 -7.29
C HIS A 38 8.06 6.49 -7.40
N ASN A 39 8.37 6.90 -8.63
CA ASN A 39 8.90 8.22 -8.92
C ASN A 39 7.86 9.07 -9.66
N HIS A 40 7.85 10.37 -9.38
CA HIS A 40 7.16 11.36 -10.21
C HIS A 40 8.20 12.03 -11.12
N PRO A 41 8.18 11.80 -12.45
CA PRO A 41 9.17 12.39 -13.36
C PRO A 41 9.22 13.92 -13.33
N GLY A 42 8.10 14.56 -12.97
CA GLY A 42 8.01 16.03 -12.81
C GLY A 42 8.68 16.58 -11.55
N GLY A 43 9.22 15.73 -10.66
CA GLY A 43 9.99 16.12 -9.49
C GLY A 43 9.18 16.54 -8.26
N ALA A 44 7.86 16.75 -8.37
CA ALA A 44 6.98 16.92 -7.23
C ALA A 44 6.81 15.58 -6.49
N VAL A 45 6.80 15.58 -5.16
CA VAL A 45 6.62 14.34 -4.35
C VAL A 45 5.29 14.31 -3.61
N ARG A 46 4.37 15.24 -3.93
CA ARG A 46 3.04 15.25 -3.32
C ARG A 46 2.23 14.06 -3.86
N PRO A 47 1.66 13.21 -2.99
CA PRO A 47 0.83 12.09 -3.45
C PRO A 47 -0.44 12.59 -4.14
N SER A 48 -0.78 11.95 -5.26
CA SER A 48 -2.09 12.05 -5.92
C SER A 48 -3.15 11.27 -5.13
N GLU A 49 -4.43 11.42 -5.50
CA GLU A 49 -5.48 10.59 -4.90
C GLU A 49 -5.38 9.15 -5.38
N GLU A 50 -4.92 8.93 -6.62
CA GLU A 50 -4.64 7.62 -7.19
C GLU A 50 -3.50 6.91 -6.41
N ASP A 51 -2.46 7.64 -6.00
CA ASP A 51 -1.38 7.07 -5.17
C ASP A 51 -1.94 6.56 -3.84
N LYS A 52 -2.80 7.34 -3.17
CA LYS A 52 -3.45 6.94 -1.90
C LYS A 52 -4.38 5.75 -2.09
N ASP A 53 -5.17 5.77 -3.16
CA ASP A 53 -6.12 4.71 -3.50
C ASP A 53 -5.44 3.36 -3.71
N VAL A 54 -4.38 3.36 -4.52
CA VAL A 54 -3.55 2.17 -4.76
C VAL A 54 -2.89 1.71 -3.46
N THR A 55 -2.41 2.64 -2.64
CA THR A 55 -1.78 2.31 -1.35
C THR A 55 -2.76 1.62 -0.39
N ASP A 56 -3.97 2.14 -0.25
CA ASP A 56 -5.02 1.50 0.56
C ASP A 56 -5.30 0.07 0.09
N HIS A 57 -5.53 -0.09 -1.22
CA HIS A 57 -5.78 -1.42 -1.79
C HIS A 57 -4.63 -2.40 -1.53
N LEU A 58 -3.38 -1.95 -1.70
CA LEU A 58 -2.20 -2.77 -1.46
C LEU A 58 -1.98 -3.08 0.02
N ILE A 59 -2.35 -2.19 0.95
CA ILE A 59 -2.35 -2.46 2.39
C ILE A 59 -3.30 -3.63 2.70
N GLN A 60 -4.52 -3.62 2.17
CA GLN A 60 -5.48 -4.70 2.43
C GLN A 60 -5.01 -6.04 1.81
N VAL A 61 -4.44 -6.01 0.60
CA VAL A 61 -3.86 -7.22 -0.02
C VAL A 61 -2.67 -7.74 0.78
N GLY A 62 -1.81 -6.85 1.27
CA GLY A 62 -0.71 -7.21 2.16
C GLY A 62 -1.18 -7.91 3.44
N ARG A 63 -2.28 -7.42 4.05
CA ARG A 63 -2.91 -8.08 5.21
C ARG A 63 -3.36 -9.50 4.89
N ILE A 64 -4.06 -9.70 3.77
CA ILE A 64 -4.55 -11.02 3.33
C ILE A 64 -3.40 -12.00 3.09
N LEU A 65 -2.27 -11.51 2.56
CA LEU A 65 -1.09 -12.33 2.27
C LEU A 65 -0.14 -12.48 3.46
N ASN A 66 -0.43 -11.85 4.61
CA ASN A 66 0.49 -11.71 5.74
C ASN A 66 1.85 -11.08 5.35
N ILE A 67 1.84 -10.12 4.43
CA ILE A 67 3.01 -9.33 3.99
C ILE A 67 2.75 -7.87 4.33
N ASN A 68 3.42 -7.35 5.36
CA ASN A 68 3.17 -6.00 5.83
C ASN A 68 3.63 -4.94 4.81
N VAL A 69 2.76 -4.01 4.43
CA VAL A 69 3.15 -2.80 3.68
C VAL A 69 3.62 -1.76 4.69
N VAL A 70 4.94 -1.61 4.78
CA VAL A 70 5.60 -0.80 5.81
C VAL A 70 5.46 0.68 5.51
N ASP A 71 5.72 1.07 4.25
CA ASP A 71 5.68 2.46 3.80
C ASP A 71 5.43 2.50 2.29
N HIS A 72 5.06 3.68 1.81
CA HIS A 72 5.04 4.04 0.41
C HIS A 72 5.87 5.32 0.21
N LEU A 73 6.90 5.23 -0.62
CA LEU A 73 7.80 6.33 -0.95
C LEU A 73 7.49 6.88 -2.34
N ILE A 74 7.31 8.19 -2.44
CA ILE A 74 7.37 8.93 -3.69
C ILE A 74 8.72 9.61 -3.77
N ILE A 75 9.54 9.27 -4.75
CA ILE A 75 10.92 9.77 -4.85
C ILE A 75 11.10 10.74 -6.02
N ALA A 76 11.97 11.73 -5.79
CA ALA A 76 12.49 12.67 -6.76
C ALA A 76 14.01 12.85 -6.53
N PRO A 77 14.77 13.50 -7.44
CA PRO A 77 16.24 13.56 -7.35
C PRO A 77 16.81 14.09 -6.03
N GLU A 78 16.15 15.08 -5.40
CA GLU A 78 16.65 15.75 -4.19
C GLU A 78 15.72 15.62 -2.99
N THR A 79 14.57 14.96 -3.15
CA THR A 79 13.55 14.88 -2.10
C THR A 79 12.70 13.63 -2.25
N PHE A 80 11.98 13.30 -1.19
CA PHE A 80 11.03 12.20 -1.17
C PHE A 80 9.86 12.54 -0.26
N PHE A 81 8.76 11.82 -0.46
CA PHE A 81 7.62 11.79 0.45
C PHE A 81 7.44 10.37 0.96
N SER A 82 7.42 10.20 2.28
CA SER A 82 7.09 8.93 2.94
C SER A 82 5.67 9.02 3.49
N PHE A 83 4.82 8.06 3.13
CA PHE A 83 3.46 8.00 3.65
C PHE A 83 3.45 7.74 5.15
N GLU A 84 4.40 6.95 5.66
CA GLU A 84 4.52 6.65 7.10
C GLU A 84 4.94 7.90 7.89
N ILE A 85 6.00 8.60 7.47
CA ILE A 85 6.49 9.82 8.15
C ILE A 85 5.41 10.91 8.17
N ASN A 86 4.60 11.00 7.12
CA ASN A 86 3.54 11.99 7.00
C ASN A 86 2.18 11.52 7.56
N GLY A 87 2.12 10.34 8.20
CA GLY A 87 0.92 9.82 8.85
C GLY A 87 -0.17 9.27 7.92
N LEU A 88 0.02 9.30 6.60
CA LEU A 88 -0.95 8.76 5.63
C LEU A 88 -1.09 7.24 5.76
N MET A 89 -0.03 6.51 6.10
CA MET A 89 -0.16 5.06 6.31
C MET A 89 -1.16 4.72 7.42
N GLU A 90 -1.18 5.49 8.51
CA GLU A 90 -2.09 5.28 9.63
C GLU A 90 -3.55 5.59 9.26
N GLU A 91 -3.76 6.61 8.45
CA GLU A 91 -5.08 6.93 7.87
C GLU A 91 -5.57 5.80 6.97
N LEU A 92 -4.75 5.36 6.01
CA LEU A 92 -5.13 4.35 5.02
C LEU A 92 -5.31 2.96 5.66
N ARG A 93 -4.55 2.62 6.71
CA ARG A 93 -4.74 1.39 7.48
C ARG A 93 -6.14 1.29 8.11
N LYS A 94 -6.79 2.42 8.39
CA LYS A 94 -8.16 2.48 8.94
C LYS A 94 -9.25 2.48 7.88
N SER A 95 -8.88 2.61 6.60
CA SER A 95 -9.84 2.54 5.50
C SER A 95 -10.58 1.20 5.48
N MET A 96 -11.87 1.27 5.17
CA MET A 96 -12.72 0.11 4.92
C MET A 96 -12.96 -0.15 3.42
N LYS A 97 -12.41 0.70 2.54
CA LYS A 97 -12.76 0.70 1.11
C LYS A 97 -12.50 -0.64 0.42
N TYR A 98 -11.36 -1.25 0.71
CA TYR A 98 -10.94 -2.54 0.13
C TYR A 98 -10.98 -3.71 1.12
N VAL A 99 -11.55 -3.49 2.32
CA VAL A 99 -11.68 -4.56 3.32
C VAL A 99 -12.77 -5.54 2.85
N PRO A 100 -12.50 -6.86 2.87
CA PRO A 100 -13.51 -7.84 2.50
C PRO A 100 -14.77 -7.72 3.38
N PRO A 101 -16.00 -7.81 2.81
CA PRO A 101 -17.24 -7.60 3.58
C PRO A 101 -17.40 -8.53 4.79
N TYR A 102 -16.87 -9.76 4.73
CA TYR A 102 -16.94 -10.71 5.84
C TYR A 102 -16.10 -10.26 7.04
N GLU A 103 -14.94 -9.63 6.83
CA GLU A 103 -14.13 -9.06 7.92
C GLU A 103 -14.84 -7.87 8.57
N ILE A 104 -15.53 -7.04 7.77
CA ILE A 104 -16.30 -5.91 8.30
C ILE A 104 -17.42 -6.43 9.21
N ALA A 105 -18.17 -7.44 8.76
CA ALA A 105 -19.24 -8.05 9.53
C ALA A 105 -18.73 -8.67 10.85
N GLU A 106 -17.56 -9.31 10.81
CA GLU A 106 -16.89 -9.85 12.00
C GLU A 106 -16.51 -8.77 13.00
N ARG A 107 -15.85 -7.69 12.57
CA ARG A 107 -15.49 -6.56 13.45
C ARG A 107 -16.71 -5.91 14.10
N ILE A 108 -17.82 -5.79 13.36
CA ILE A 108 -19.09 -5.25 13.91
C ILE A 108 -19.66 -6.19 14.98
N ARG A 109 -19.62 -7.51 14.74
CA ARG A 109 -20.09 -8.51 15.70
C ARG A 109 -19.26 -8.47 16.99
N GLU A 110 -17.94 -8.44 16.87
CA GLU A 110 -17.01 -8.36 18.00
C GLU A 110 -17.24 -7.09 18.82
N ALA A 111 -17.32 -5.92 18.17
CA ALA A 111 -17.60 -4.66 18.85
C ALA A 111 -18.97 -4.64 19.57
N ALA A 112 -19.98 -5.32 19.01
CA ALA A 112 -21.29 -5.45 19.64
C ALA A 112 -21.30 -6.43 20.83
N GLU A 113 -20.37 -7.38 20.88
CA GLU A 113 -20.17 -8.28 22.02
C GLU A 113 -19.39 -7.59 23.15
N GLU A 114 -18.35 -6.82 22.82
CA GLU A 114 -17.56 -6.05 23.80
C GLU A 114 -18.37 -4.94 24.50
N ALA A 115 -19.41 -4.42 23.83
CA ALA A 115 -20.27 -3.38 24.37
C ALA A 115 -21.37 -3.90 25.32
N LYS A 116 -21.49 -5.21 25.52
CA LYS A 116 -22.45 -5.86 26.44
C LYS A 116 -21.81 -6.18 27.78
#